data_AF-A0A966PXG8-F1
#
_entry.id   AF-A0A966PXG8-F1
#
_cell.length_a   1.000
_cell.length_b   1.000
_cell.length_c   1.000
_cell.angle_alpha   90.00
_cell.angle_beta   90.00
_cell.angle_gamma   90.00
#
_symmetry.space_group_name_H-M   'P 1'
#
loop_
_entity.id
_entity.type
_entity.pdbx_description
1 polymer ?
#
loop_
_entity_poly.entity_id
_entity_poly.type
_entity_poly.pdbx_seq_one_letter_code
_entity_poly.pdbx_strand_id
1 'polypeptide(L)'
;MKQCERCDTKFKPKVSYQIYCSENCRDEATKEKIAERYQITRRQKRIGKRRICLGGCGTQLSIYNDSGFCANCNVHQKSVEKMLKELKGIIDYEQDN
;
A
#
# COMPACT_ATOMS: atom_id res chain seq x y z
N MET A 1 -27.61 -24.94 -6.96
CA MET A 1 -27.03 -23.87 -6.10
C MET A 1 -25.74 -23.40 -6.73
N LYS A 2 -25.37 -22.13 -6.58
CA LYS A 2 -24.12 -21.57 -7.10
C LYS A 2 -23.15 -21.25 -5.97
N GLN A 3 -21.85 -21.30 -6.26
CA GLN A 3 -20.78 -20.85 -5.39
C GLN A 3 -20.60 -19.34 -5.57
N CYS A 4 -20.53 -18.57 -4.49
CA CYS A 4 -20.20 -17.14 -4.54
C CYS A 4 -18.71 -16.96 -4.83
N GLU A 5 -18.35 -16.18 -5.86
CA GLU A 5 -16.94 -15.93 -6.23
C GLU A 5 -16.14 -15.14 -5.19
N ARG A 6 -16.80 -14.43 -4.27
CA ARG A 6 -16.09 -13.61 -3.26
C ARG A 6 -15.90 -14.31 -1.91
N CYS A 7 -16.90 -15.05 -1.45
CA CYS A 7 -16.91 -15.61 -0.09
C CYS A 7 -17.09 -17.13 -0.04
N ASP A 8 -17.11 -17.79 -1.20
CA ASP A 8 -17.17 -19.25 -1.32
C ASP A 8 -18.39 -19.92 -0.66
N THR A 9 -19.43 -19.14 -0.36
CA THR A 9 -20.69 -19.66 0.15
C THR A 9 -21.59 -20.13 -0.99
N LYS A 10 -22.32 -21.23 -0.75
CA LYS A 10 -23.34 -21.69 -1.71
C LYS A 10 -24.62 -20.89 -1.53
N PHE A 11 -25.18 -20.38 -2.62
CA PHE A 11 -26.43 -19.62 -2.61
C PHE A 11 -27.39 -20.05 -3.72
N LYS A 12 -28.67 -19.71 -3.56
CA LYS A 12 -29.69 -19.87 -4.62
C LYS A 12 -29.75 -18.56 -5.41
N PRO A 13 -29.30 -18.54 -6.67
CA PRO A 13 -29.33 -17.31 -7.47
C PRO A 13 -30.76 -16.91 -7.81
N LYS A 14 -31.05 -15.61 -7.81
CA LYS A 14 -32.32 -15.04 -8.28
C LYS A 14 -32.38 -14.98 -9.80
N VAL A 15 -31.24 -14.77 -10.46
CA VAL A 15 -31.09 -14.69 -11.92
C VAL A 15 -29.94 -15.57 -12.40
N SER A 16 -30.02 -16.04 -13.65
CA SER A 16 -29.07 -17.02 -14.22
C SER A 16 -27.62 -16.54 -14.22
N TYR A 17 -27.36 -15.23 -14.35
CA TYR A 17 -26.02 -14.64 -14.38
C TYR A 17 -25.55 -14.15 -13.00
N GLN A 18 -26.31 -14.36 -11.93
CA GLN A 18 -25.87 -13.95 -10.60
C GLN A 18 -24.65 -14.78 -10.18
N ILE A 19 -23.59 -14.09 -9.79
CA ILE A 19 -22.29 -14.64 -9.40
C ILE A 19 -22.03 -14.45 -7.90
N TYR A 20 -22.50 -13.34 -7.32
CA TYR A 20 -22.35 -13.02 -5.91
C TYR A 20 -23.61 -13.33 -5.11
N CYS A 21 -23.46 -13.84 -3.89
CA CYS A 21 -24.58 -14.18 -3.02
C CYS A 21 -25.34 -12.95 -2.49
N SER A 22 -24.68 -11.79 -2.39
CA SER A 22 -25.23 -10.55 -1.85
C SER A 22 -24.64 -9.32 -2.56
N GLU A 23 -25.28 -8.16 -2.36
CA GLU A 23 -24.78 -6.87 -2.83
C GLU A 23 -23.44 -6.53 -2.16
N ASN A 24 -23.28 -6.82 -0.87
CA ASN A 24 -22.01 -6.58 -0.18
C ASN A 24 -20.84 -7.35 -0.84
N CYS A 25 -21.02 -8.65 -1.15
CA CYS A 25 -19.98 -9.42 -1.83
C CYS A 25 -19.65 -8.88 -3.23
N ARG A 26 -20.63 -8.30 -3.93
CA ARG A 26 -20.41 -7.63 -5.22
C ARG A 26 -19.60 -6.35 -5.04
N ASP A 27 -19.92 -5.56 -4.02
CA ASP A 27 -19.25 -4.29 -3.74
C ASP A 27 -17.80 -4.50 -3.30
N GLU A 28 -17.56 -5.47 -2.42
CA GLU A 28 -16.20 -5.88 -2.00
C GLU A 28 -15.37 -6.34 -3.20
N ALA A 29 -15.91 -7.25 -4.03
CA ALA A 29 -15.23 -7.71 -5.24
C ALA A 29 -14.97 -6.56 -6.23
N THR A 30 -15.89 -5.59 -6.33
CA THR A 30 -15.70 -4.41 -7.18
C THR A 30 -14.59 -3.50 -6.65
N LYS A 31 -14.55 -3.26 -5.33
CA LYS A 31 -13.48 -2.48 -4.68
C LYS A 31 -12.11 -3.12 -4.89
N GLU A 32 -11.99 -4.44 -4.74
CA GLU A 32 -10.76 -5.19 -4.98
C GLU A 32 -10.29 -5.06 -6.43
N LYS A 33 -11.18 -5.30 -7.39
CA LYS A 33 -10.88 -5.17 -8.83
C LYS A 33 -10.45 -3.76 -9.23
N ILE A 34 -11.06 -2.75 -8.61
CA ILE A 34 -10.69 -1.34 -8.82
C ILE A 34 -9.29 -1.08 -8.25
N ALA A 35 -8.99 -1.55 -7.03
CA ALA A 35 -7.68 -1.39 -6.41
C ALA A 35 -6.57 -2.04 -7.24
N GLU A 36 -6.79 -3.26 -7.75
CA GLU A 36 -5.86 -3.94 -8.66
C GLU A 36 -5.60 -3.13 -9.93
N ARG A 37 -6.66 -2.58 -10.55
CA ARG A 37 -6.53 -1.73 -11.73
C ARG A 37 -5.69 -0.50 -11.42
N TYR A 38 -5.90 0.17 -10.30
CA TYR A 38 -5.08 1.31 -9.89
C TYR A 38 -3.60 0.92 -9.74
N GLN A 39 -3.28 -0.24 -9.18
CA GLN A 39 -1.90 -0.73 -9.08
C GLN A 39 -1.25 -0.90 -10.46
N ILE A 40 -1.97 -1.53 -11.40
CA ILE A 40 -1.49 -1.73 -12.77
C ILE A 40 -1.27 -0.37 -13.45
N THR A 41 -2.26 0.53 -13.40
CA THR A 41 -2.14 1.87 -14.00
C THR A 41 -0.99 2.67 -13.40
N ARG A 42 -0.76 2.59 -12.07
CA ARG A 42 0.38 3.24 -11.41
C ARG A 42 1.71 2.72 -11.96
N ARG A 43 1.86 1.40 -12.11
CA ARG A 43 3.08 0.78 -12.66
C ARG A 43 3.31 1.19 -14.11
N GLN A 44 2.27 1.16 -14.94
CA GLN A 44 2.34 1.59 -16.34
C GLN A 44 2.83 3.04 -16.46
N LYS A 45 2.32 3.94 -15.60
CA LYS A 45 2.76 5.35 -15.54
C LYS A 45 4.23 5.54 -15.12
N ARG A 46 4.90 4.50 -14.59
CA ARG A 46 6.31 4.53 -14.18
C ARG A 46 7.24 3.96 -15.24
N ILE A 47 6.73 3.22 -16.22
CA ILE A 47 7.55 2.65 -17.30
C ILE A 47 8.24 3.80 -18.05
N GLY A 48 9.53 3.64 -18.31
CA GLY A 48 10.37 4.66 -18.96
C GLY A 48 10.73 5.87 -18.09
N LYS A 49 10.22 5.99 -16.87
CA LYS A 49 10.56 7.11 -15.98
C LYS A 49 11.77 6.78 -15.10
N ARG A 50 12.77 7.66 -15.12
CA ARG A 50 13.88 7.61 -14.17
C ARG A 50 13.41 8.14 -12.81
N ARG A 51 13.06 7.22 -11.90
CA ARG A 51 12.70 7.55 -10.52
C ARG A 51 13.90 7.33 -9.62
N ILE A 52 14.29 8.34 -8.85
CA ILE A 52 15.38 8.26 -7.87
C ILE A 52 14.78 8.27 -6.46
N CYS A 53 15.42 7.59 -5.53
CA CYS A 53 15.04 7.56 -4.12
C CYS A 53 14.95 8.98 -3.53
N LEU A 54 13.84 9.29 -2.86
CA LEU A 54 13.63 10.55 -2.16
C LEU A 54 14.59 10.76 -0.98
N GLY A 55 15.17 9.67 -0.44
CA GLY A 55 16.20 9.74 0.59
C GLY A 55 17.56 10.26 0.10
N GLY A 56 17.69 10.67 -1.16
CA GLY A 56 18.92 11.28 -1.70
C GLY A 56 20.06 10.30 -1.99
N CYS A 57 19.91 9.00 -1.71
CA CYS A 57 20.95 8.00 -1.89
C CYS A 57 21.25 7.62 -3.36
N GLY A 58 20.63 8.29 -4.33
CA GLY A 58 20.86 8.06 -5.77
C GLY A 58 20.30 6.75 -6.33
N THR A 59 19.74 5.86 -5.49
CA THR A 59 19.18 4.58 -5.95
C THR A 59 18.02 4.81 -6.93
N GLN A 60 18.09 4.18 -8.11
CA GLN A 60 16.99 4.17 -9.05
C GLN A 60 15.89 3.20 -8.59
N LEU A 61 14.66 3.71 -8.49
CA LEU A 61 13.52 2.93 -8.02
C LEU A 61 12.91 2.14 -9.18
N SER A 62 12.65 0.86 -8.90
CA SER A 62 11.88 -0.02 -9.78
C SER A 62 10.45 0.51 -10.00
N ILE A 63 9.85 0.14 -11.14
CA ILE A 63 8.43 0.40 -11.42
C ILE A 63 7.50 -0.27 -10.39
N TYR A 64 7.96 -1.34 -9.75
CA TYR A 64 7.23 -2.07 -8.70
C TYR A 64 7.38 -1.44 -7.32
N ASN A 65 8.28 -0.46 -7.15
CA ASN A 65 8.40 0.25 -5.88
C ASN A 65 7.30 1.30 -5.76
N ASP A 66 6.31 1.02 -4.92
CA ASP A 66 5.21 1.94 -4.61
C ASP A 66 5.63 3.07 -3.65
N SER A 67 6.69 2.86 -2.87
CA SER A 67 7.31 3.89 -2.04
C SER A 67 8.10 4.88 -2.91
N GLY A 68 8.27 6.10 -2.36
CA GLY A 68 9.26 7.07 -2.85
C GLY A 68 10.68 6.78 -2.37
N PHE A 69 10.85 5.80 -1.48
CA PHE A 69 12.13 5.44 -0.86
C PHE A 69 12.59 4.05 -1.31
N CYS A 70 13.91 3.85 -1.40
CA CYS A 70 14.48 2.51 -1.57
C CYS A 70 14.39 1.73 -0.24
N ALA A 71 14.58 0.42 -0.28
CA ALA A 71 14.49 -0.43 0.91
C ALA A 71 15.39 0.05 2.07
N ASN A 72 16.59 0.56 1.76
CA ASN A 72 17.52 1.06 2.76
C ASN A 72 17.12 2.42 3.34
N CYS A 73 16.54 3.33 2.54
CA CYS A 73 16.10 4.64 3.01
C CYS A 73 14.70 4.61 3.63
N ASN A 74 13.95 3.53 3.41
CA ASN A 74 12.64 3.30 4.00
C ASN A 74 12.79 2.85 5.47
N VAL A 75 13.61 3.57 6.23
CA VAL A 75 13.79 3.34 7.67
C VAL A 75 12.53 3.83 8.37
N HIS A 76 11.99 2.99 9.26
CA HIS A 76 10.73 3.24 9.95
C HIS A 76 10.71 4.61 10.64
N GLN A 77 9.70 5.42 10.32
CA GLN A 77 9.39 6.69 10.97
C GLN A 77 9.49 6.62 12.52
N LYS A 78 9.08 5.50 13.13
CA LYS A 78 9.21 5.26 14.57
C LYS A 78 10.64 5.31 15.08
N SER A 79 11.60 4.83 14.31
CA SER A 79 13.03 4.86 14.67
C SER A 79 13.57 6.28 14.60
N VAL A 80 13.11 7.08 13.63
CA VAL A 80 13.47 8.50 13.49
C VAL A 80 12.85 9.32 14.63
N GLU A 81 11.57 9.11 14.95
CA GLU A 81 10.90 9.77 16.07
C GLU A 81 11.55 9.42 17.43
N LYS A 82 11.93 8.16 17.62
CA LYS A 82 12.66 7.73 18.82
C LYS A 82 14.02 8.45 18.93
N MET A 83 14.78 8.50 17.84
CA MET A 83 16.08 9.17 17.82
C MET A 83 15.96 10.68 18.09
N LEU A 84 14.97 11.37 17.49
CA LEU A 84 14.71 12.79 17.74
C LEU A 84 14.34 13.06 19.21
N LYS A 85 13.59 12.15 19.84
CA LYS A 85 13.21 12.27 21.25
C LYS A 85 14.41 12.08 22.18
N GLU A 86 15.29 11.13 21.87
CA GLU A 86 16.53 10.90 22.62
C GLU A 86 17.50 12.09 22.48
N LEU A 87 17.68 12.63 21.27
CA LEU A 87 18.48 13.83 21.03
C LEU A 87 17.97 15.05 21.81
N LYS A 88 16.64 15.25 21.84
CA LYS A 88 16.05 16.33 22.63
C LYS A 88 16.38 16.20 24.13
N GLY A 89 16.26 14.98 24.69
CA GLY A 89 16.57 14.76 26.11
C GLY A 89 18.03 15.03 26.48
N ILE A 90 18.97 14.83 25.56
CA ILE A 90 20.39 15.15 25.77
C ILE A 90 20.61 16.66 25.75
N ILE A 91 20.01 17.37 24.77
CA ILE A 91 20.13 18.83 24.65
C ILE A 91 19.54 19.53 25.88
N ASP A 92 18.38 19.08 26.36
CA ASP A 92 17.74 19.65 27.54
C ASP A 92 18.64 19.45 28.79
N TYR A 93 19.28 18.28 28.95
CA TYR A 93 20.21 18.00 30.05
C TYR A 93 21.49 18.86 30.02
N GLU A 94 22.01 19.19 28.83
CA GLU A 94 23.18 20.05 28.65
C GLU A 94 22.89 21.54 28.88
N GLN A 95 21.61 21.96 28.86
CA GLN A 95 21.23 23.35 29.16
C GLN A 95 20.95 23.58 30.65
N ASP A 96 20.59 22.53 31.38
CA ASP A 96 20.28 22.57 32.81
C ASP A 96 21.49 22.29 33.73
N ASN A 97 22.67 21.98 33.17
CA ASN A 97 23.95 21.80 33.88
C ASN A 97 25.03 22.74 33.36
#